data_AF-A0A803QKC1-F1
#
_entry.id   AF-A0A803QKC1-F1
#
_cell.length_a   1.000
_cell.length_b   1.000
_cell.length_c   1.000
_cell.angle_alpha   90.00
_cell.angle_beta   90.00
_cell.angle_gamma   90.00
#
_symmetry.space_group_name_H-M   'P 1'
#
loop_
_entity.id
_entity.type
_entity.pdbx_description
1 polymer ?
#
loop_
_entity_poly.entity_id
_entity_poly.type
_entity_poly.pdbx_seq_one_letter_code
_entity_poly.pdbx_strand_id
1 'polypeptide(L)'
;MTQLGFLLVGRPYHSYQIVFESAATHKQNIPSLASISGLQFYRPKTLVFGFSKGGTVVNQLVAELGLAKSRSMQDSTQTEDELQQIIPGSKEDFLDSIAEIHYVDVGLNSVGAYITDSHLVEKISEHLEQAEGDKGLRFVLHGTPRQWCDTNRSWIRNEKEKLFHLLKSVTQRSGGKLQVCERFYLADRRPDLQMHFEIIEKLDIS
;
A
#
# COMPACT_ATOMS: atom_id res chain seq x y z
N MET A 1 24.16 7.77 -13.46
CA MET A 1 23.23 6.68 -13.84
C MET A 1 21.90 6.95 -13.19
N THR A 2 21.00 7.57 -13.94
CA THR A 2 19.64 7.91 -13.53
C THR A 2 18.79 6.68 -13.78
N GLN A 3 18.18 6.07 -12.76
CA GLN A 3 17.37 4.87 -12.96
C GLN A 3 16.06 4.94 -12.18
N LEU A 4 15.01 4.65 -12.94
CA LEU A 4 13.58 4.76 -12.67
C LEU A 4 13.15 3.92 -11.46
N GLY A 5 12.44 4.55 -10.52
CA GLY A 5 11.55 3.83 -9.60
C GLY A 5 10.18 3.68 -10.24
N PHE A 6 9.61 2.47 -10.20
CA PHE A 6 8.24 2.22 -10.68
C PHE A 6 7.31 2.03 -9.50
N LEU A 7 6.18 2.75 -9.51
CA LEU A 7 5.01 2.47 -8.69
C LEU A 7 4.04 1.65 -9.55
N LEU A 8 3.81 0.39 -9.18
CA LEU A 8 2.80 -0.45 -9.83
C LEU A 8 1.50 -0.34 -9.04
N VAL A 9 0.48 0.29 -9.63
CA VAL A 9 -0.91 0.26 -9.14
C VAL A 9 -1.63 -0.83 -9.95
N GLY A 10 -1.89 -1.98 -9.32
CA GLY A 10 -2.47 -3.15 -9.99
C GLY A 10 -4.00 -3.22 -9.85
N ARG A 11 -4.68 -3.70 -10.91
CA ARG A 11 -6.09 -4.12 -10.88
C ARG A 11 -6.19 -5.62 -10.59
N PRO A 12 -7.23 -6.11 -9.89
CA PRO A 12 -7.55 -7.52 -9.90
C PRO A 12 -8.27 -7.85 -11.21
N TYR A 13 -7.74 -8.84 -11.92
CA TYR A 13 -8.26 -9.48 -13.13
C TYR A 13 -8.10 -8.72 -14.47
N HIS A 14 -7.30 -9.35 -15.34
CA HIS A 14 -7.00 -9.08 -16.77
C HIS A 14 -5.93 -8.01 -17.09
N SER A 15 -4.87 -8.51 -17.76
CA SER A 15 -3.88 -7.89 -18.64
C SER A 15 -3.34 -6.48 -18.29
N TYR A 16 -2.05 -6.43 -17.98
CA TYR A 16 -1.29 -5.19 -17.77
C TYR A 16 -1.27 -4.33 -19.04
N GLN A 17 -1.83 -3.12 -18.97
CA GLN A 17 -1.70 -2.10 -20.00
C GLN A 17 -1.24 -0.80 -19.35
N ILE A 18 -0.10 -0.29 -19.83
CA ILE A 18 0.44 1.03 -19.48
C ILE A 18 -0.39 2.05 -20.27
N VAL A 19 -1.07 2.96 -19.58
CA VAL A 19 -1.83 4.04 -20.25
C VAL A 19 -1.21 5.39 -19.89
N PHE A 20 -0.73 6.08 -20.93
CA PHE A 20 -0.53 7.53 -20.94
C PHE A 20 -1.56 8.15 -21.91
N GLU A 21 -2.03 9.35 -21.55
CA GLU A 21 -2.38 10.49 -22.43
C GLU A 21 -3.83 11.03 -22.45
N SER A 22 -3.87 12.35 -22.20
CA SER A 22 -4.67 13.50 -22.70
C SER A 22 -6.20 13.49 -22.85
N ALA A 23 -6.74 14.70 -22.60
CA ALA A 23 -8.13 15.09 -22.46
C ALA A 23 -8.93 15.16 -23.78
N ALA A 24 -10.26 14.93 -23.68
CA ALA A 24 -11.27 15.59 -24.51
C ALA A 24 -12.64 15.54 -23.83
N THR A 25 -13.30 16.71 -23.77
CA THR A 25 -14.66 16.93 -23.28
C THR A 25 -15.70 16.47 -24.31
N HIS A 26 -16.69 15.67 -23.90
CA HIS A 26 -17.93 15.49 -24.65
C HIS A 26 -19.13 15.54 -23.69
N LYS A 27 -19.90 16.62 -23.77
CA LYS A 27 -21.23 16.74 -23.13
C LYS A 27 -22.23 15.88 -23.90
N GLN A 28 -22.97 15.00 -23.21
CA GLN A 28 -24.26 14.49 -23.67
C GLN A 28 -25.25 14.43 -22.50
N ASN A 29 -26.46 14.95 -22.75
CA ASN A 29 -27.63 15.03 -21.87
C ASN A 29 -28.31 13.67 -21.72
N ILE A 30 -28.66 13.23 -20.50
CA ILE A 30 -29.64 12.15 -20.20
C ILE A 30 -30.42 12.50 -18.90
N PRO A 31 -31.73 12.17 -18.78
CA PRO A 31 -32.72 12.91 -18.00
C PRO A 31 -32.92 12.46 -16.54
N SER A 32 -33.84 13.17 -15.87
CA SER A 32 -34.07 13.33 -14.43
C SER A 32 -34.22 12.08 -13.55
N LEU A 33 -33.55 12.21 -12.40
CA LEU A 33 -33.64 11.58 -11.08
C LEU A 33 -35.06 11.18 -10.62
N ALA A 34 -35.33 9.87 -10.51
CA ALA A 34 -36.27 9.28 -9.53
C ALA A 34 -36.30 7.74 -9.59
N SER A 35 -35.19 7.02 -9.31
CA SER A 35 -35.24 5.60 -8.87
C SER A 35 -33.86 4.93 -8.80
N ILE A 36 -32.98 5.30 -7.86
CA ILE A 36 -31.85 4.41 -7.49
C ILE A 36 -31.60 4.48 -5.98
N SER A 37 -32.56 3.97 -5.19
CA SER A 37 -32.27 3.54 -3.82
C SER A 37 -31.45 2.24 -3.89
N GLY A 38 -30.13 2.36 -3.97
CA GLY A 38 -29.24 1.18 -4.01
C GLY A 38 -27.84 1.38 -4.56
N LEU A 39 -27.37 2.61 -4.83
CA LEU A 39 -25.97 2.83 -5.20
C LEU A 39 -25.07 2.57 -3.99
N GLN A 40 -24.59 1.33 -3.88
CA GLN A 40 -23.47 0.99 -3.03
C GLN A 40 -22.24 1.67 -3.63
N PHE A 41 -21.87 2.81 -3.06
CA PHE A 41 -20.75 3.61 -3.54
C PHE A 41 -19.44 2.84 -3.32
N TYR A 42 -18.82 2.40 -4.41
CA TYR A 42 -17.58 1.63 -4.38
C TYR A 42 -16.37 2.56 -4.46
N ARG A 43 -15.75 2.82 -3.31
CA ARG A 43 -14.42 3.44 -3.28
C ARG A 43 -13.37 2.41 -3.74
N PRO A 44 -12.57 2.68 -4.80
CA PRO A 44 -11.51 1.76 -5.21
C PRO A 44 -10.51 1.52 -4.08
N LYS A 45 -10.07 0.27 -3.92
CA LYS A 45 -8.99 -0.10 -2.99
C LYS A 45 -7.65 0.02 -3.71
N THR A 46 -6.69 0.71 -3.10
CA THR A 46 -5.33 0.86 -3.59
C THR A 46 -4.42 -0.17 -2.93
N LEU A 47 -3.67 -0.90 -3.75
CA LEU A 47 -2.60 -1.80 -3.30
C LEU A 47 -1.27 -1.17 -3.72
N VAL A 48 -0.35 -1.00 -2.77
CA VAL A 48 0.95 -0.36 -2.98
C VAL A 48 2.05 -1.40 -2.93
N PHE A 49 2.89 -1.45 -3.97
CA PHE A 49 4.03 -2.37 -4.05
C PHE A 49 5.34 -1.58 -4.09
N GLY A 50 6.21 -1.81 -3.10
CA GLY A 50 7.58 -1.30 -3.08
C GLY A 50 8.55 -2.42 -3.38
N PHE A 51 9.07 -2.48 -4.61
CA PHE A 51 10.08 -3.48 -4.98
C PHE A 51 11.50 -2.91 -4.86
N SER A 52 12.45 -3.68 -4.30
CA SER A 52 13.86 -3.29 -4.22
C SER A 52 14.06 -1.96 -3.49
N LYS A 53 14.55 -0.92 -4.17
CA LYS A 53 14.67 0.45 -3.62
C LYS A 53 13.31 1.17 -3.49
N GLY A 54 12.27 0.67 -4.15
CA GLY A 54 10.90 1.17 -4.04
C GLY A 54 10.34 1.12 -2.61
N GLY A 55 10.94 0.32 -1.73
CA GLY A 55 10.62 0.35 -0.29
C GLY A 55 10.81 1.72 0.37
N THR A 56 11.71 2.58 -0.12
CA THR A 56 11.84 3.95 0.38
C THR A 56 10.62 4.79 0.06
N VAL A 57 10.03 4.63 -1.12
CA VAL A 57 8.78 5.31 -1.50
C VAL A 57 7.64 4.81 -0.61
N VAL A 58 7.58 3.50 -0.36
CA VAL A 58 6.62 2.91 0.57
C VAL A 58 6.79 3.47 1.98
N ASN A 59 8.01 3.58 2.49
CA ASN A 59 8.27 4.18 3.80
C ASN A 59 7.75 5.62 3.89
N GLN A 60 7.91 6.41 2.83
CA GLN A 60 7.32 7.76 2.80
C GLN A 60 5.79 7.70 2.81
N LEU A 61 5.17 6.83 2.01
CA LEU A 61 3.71 6.69 2.01
C LEU A 61 3.17 6.25 3.37
N VAL A 62 3.86 5.33 4.05
CA VAL A 62 3.53 4.91 5.42
C VAL A 62 3.69 6.08 6.40
N ALA A 63 4.71 6.93 6.22
CA ALA A 63 4.87 8.15 7.01
C ALA A 63 3.72 9.13 6.79
N GLU A 64 3.30 9.35 5.54
CA GLU A 64 2.16 10.20 5.23
C GLU A 64 0.85 9.64 5.77
N LEU A 65 0.66 8.31 5.75
CA LEU A 65 -0.50 7.65 6.37
C LEU A 65 -0.57 7.90 7.87
N GLY A 66 0.54 7.74 8.59
CA GLY A 66 0.57 7.99 10.03
C GLY A 66 0.51 9.47 10.41
N LEU A 67 0.66 10.40 9.46
CA LEU A 67 0.56 11.85 9.68
C LEU A 67 -0.71 12.45 9.06
N ALA A 68 -1.55 11.63 8.42
CA ALA A 68 -2.81 12.08 7.86
C ALA A 68 -3.72 12.65 8.95
N LYS A 69 -4.44 13.72 8.62
CA LYS A 69 -5.41 14.34 9.54
C LYS A 69 -6.74 13.58 9.41
N SER A 70 -7.35 13.24 10.55
CA SER A 70 -8.74 12.76 10.56
C SER A 70 -9.65 13.84 9.97
N ARG A 71 -10.42 13.50 8.93
CA ARG A 71 -11.44 14.39 8.37
C ARG A 71 -12.57 14.55 9.39
N SER A 72 -13.01 15.77 9.62
CA SER A 72 -14.23 16.01 10.41
C SER A 72 -15.45 15.69 9.54
N MET A 73 -16.54 15.22 10.15
CA MET A 73 -17.78 14.85 9.44
C MET A 73 -18.40 15.98 8.60
N GLN A 74 -17.93 17.22 8.71
CA GLN A 74 -18.49 18.39 8.02
C GLN A 74 -17.93 18.62 6.61
N ASP A 75 -16.87 17.91 6.21
CA ASP A 75 -16.15 18.18 4.95
C ASP A 75 -16.56 17.28 3.77
N SER A 76 -17.57 16.41 3.93
CA SER A 76 -17.93 15.39 2.94
C SER A 76 -19.35 15.53 2.40
N THR A 77 -19.65 16.64 1.73
CA THR A 77 -20.71 16.63 0.70
C THR A 77 -20.12 16.08 -0.59
N GLN A 78 -19.87 14.77 -0.63
CA GLN A 78 -19.40 14.12 -1.86
C GLN A 78 -20.56 14.00 -2.84
N THR A 79 -20.37 14.47 -4.06
CA THR A 79 -21.35 14.35 -5.15
C THR A 79 -21.29 12.94 -5.77
N GLU A 80 -22.40 12.47 -6.36
CA GLU A 80 -22.45 11.12 -6.99
C GLU A 80 -21.35 10.89 -8.04
N ASP A 81 -20.92 11.97 -8.72
CA ASP A 81 -19.82 11.95 -9.70
C ASP A 81 -18.44 11.71 -9.06
N GLU A 82 -18.20 12.17 -7.81
CA GLU A 82 -16.93 11.99 -7.10
C GLU A 82 -16.75 10.55 -6.61
N LEU A 83 -17.85 9.85 -6.34
CA LEU A 83 -17.86 8.46 -5.85
C LEU A 83 -17.57 7.45 -6.97
N GLN A 84 -17.60 7.88 -8.24
CA GLN A 84 -17.27 7.05 -9.42
C GLN A 84 -15.85 7.31 -9.96
N GLN A 85 -15.10 8.25 -9.38
CA GLN A 85 -13.75 8.58 -9.86
C GLN A 85 -12.73 7.53 -9.42
N ILE A 86 -12.02 6.97 -10.39
CA ILE A 86 -10.91 6.03 -10.17
C ILE A 86 -9.69 6.74 -9.57
N ILE A 87 -9.52 8.02 -9.89
CA ILE A 87 -8.40 8.84 -9.45
C ILE A 87 -8.85 9.60 -8.19
N PRO A 88 -8.11 9.51 -7.08
CA PRO A 88 -8.42 10.26 -5.88
C PRO A 88 -8.39 11.78 -6.13
N GLY A 89 -9.43 12.49 -5.70
CA GLY A 89 -9.52 13.95 -5.80
C GLY A 89 -8.59 14.71 -4.85
N SER A 90 -8.10 14.05 -3.81
CA SER A 90 -7.15 14.64 -2.84
C SER A 90 -6.10 13.62 -2.37
N LYS A 91 -5.05 14.13 -1.72
CA LYS A 91 -4.02 13.32 -1.05
C LYS A 91 -4.63 12.41 0.02
N GLU A 92 -5.48 12.96 0.87
CA GLU A 92 -6.19 12.23 1.92
C GLU A 92 -7.07 11.16 1.30
N ASP A 93 -7.72 11.46 0.16
CA ASP A 93 -8.51 10.47 -0.53
C ASP A 93 -7.71 9.29 -1.07
N PHE A 94 -6.49 9.57 -1.55
CA PHE A 94 -5.55 8.55 -1.97
C PHE A 94 -5.08 7.72 -0.78
N LEU A 95 -4.62 8.36 0.29
CA LEU A 95 -4.13 7.67 1.49
C LEU A 95 -5.22 6.80 2.11
N ASP A 96 -6.46 7.29 2.19
CA ASP A 96 -7.60 6.55 2.72
C ASP A 96 -8.04 5.37 1.83
N SER A 97 -7.68 5.39 0.54
CA SER A 97 -7.94 4.28 -0.37
C SER A 97 -6.96 3.12 -0.22
N ILE A 98 -5.81 3.32 0.44
CA ILE A 98 -4.78 2.28 0.59
C ILE A 98 -5.30 1.17 1.50
N ALA A 99 -5.52 0.00 0.92
CA ALA A 99 -5.93 -1.19 1.64
C ALA A 99 -4.75 -2.12 1.95
N GLU A 100 -3.72 -2.13 1.09
CA GLU A 100 -2.58 -3.03 1.24
C GLU A 100 -1.26 -2.36 0.89
N ILE A 101 -0.22 -2.71 1.65
CA ILE A 101 1.15 -2.27 1.46
C ILE A 101 2.06 -3.49 1.41
N HIS A 102 2.67 -3.70 0.26
CA HIS A 102 3.56 -4.82 -0.03
C HIS A 102 5.00 -4.33 -0.12
N TYR A 103 5.82 -4.73 0.84
CA TYR A 103 7.27 -4.60 0.75
C TYR A 103 7.80 -5.82 0.00
N VAL A 104 8.27 -5.65 -1.24
CA VAL A 104 8.72 -6.75 -2.10
C VAL A 104 10.23 -6.77 -2.26
N ASP A 105 10.87 -7.75 -1.63
CA ASP A 105 12.33 -7.95 -1.66
C ASP A 105 13.10 -6.63 -1.52
N VAL A 106 12.62 -5.82 -0.58
CA VAL A 106 13.10 -4.47 -0.34
C VAL A 106 14.50 -4.53 0.24
N GLY A 107 15.37 -3.66 -0.27
CA GLY A 107 16.74 -3.57 0.18
C GLY A 107 17.42 -2.28 -0.23
N LEU A 108 18.27 -1.78 0.66
CA LEU A 108 19.16 -0.64 0.44
C LEU A 108 20.60 -1.05 0.77
N ASN A 109 21.56 -0.26 0.28
CA ASN A 109 22.97 -0.38 0.66
C ASN A 109 23.29 0.38 1.97
N SER A 110 22.25 0.77 2.70
CA SER A 110 22.27 1.50 3.97
C SER A 110 21.04 1.11 4.79
N VAL A 111 20.99 1.61 6.03
CA VAL A 111 19.76 1.62 6.84
C VAL A 111 18.62 2.37 6.13
N GLY A 112 17.38 2.11 6.55
CA GLY A 112 16.16 2.73 6.05
C GLY A 112 15.42 1.94 4.97
N ALA A 113 15.67 0.63 4.87
CA ALA A 113 14.94 -0.27 3.98
C ALA A 113 13.49 -0.44 4.47
N TYR A 114 13.28 -0.52 5.78
CA TYR A 114 11.96 -0.58 6.40
C TYR A 114 11.80 0.51 7.45
N ILE A 115 10.56 0.93 7.68
CA ILE A 115 10.25 1.90 8.73
C ILE A 115 10.40 1.27 10.11
N THR A 116 11.02 1.98 11.04
CA THR A 116 11.30 1.45 12.39
C THR A 116 10.90 2.40 13.52
N ASP A 117 10.17 3.44 13.18
CA ASP A 117 9.60 4.41 14.13
C ASP A 117 8.31 3.86 14.72
N SER A 118 8.30 3.62 16.03
CA SER A 118 7.14 3.10 16.75
C SER A 118 5.99 4.11 16.81
N HIS A 119 6.30 5.40 17.00
CA HIS A 119 5.29 6.44 17.16
C HIS A 119 4.49 6.62 15.87
N LEU A 120 5.15 6.46 14.70
CA LEU A 120 4.44 6.49 13.43
C LEU A 120 3.48 5.29 13.28
N VAL A 121 3.93 4.08 13.65
CA VAL A 121 3.08 2.88 13.59
C VAL A 121 1.88 3.00 14.54
N GLU A 122 2.07 3.62 15.70
CA GLU A 122 0.99 3.90 16.66
C GLU A 122 -0.04 4.87 16.07
N LYS A 123 0.40 5.97 15.45
CA LYS A 123 -0.52 6.90 14.78
C LYS A 123 -1.34 6.25 13.67
N ILE A 124 -0.76 5.31 12.92
CA ILE A 124 -1.52 4.54 11.91
C ILE A 124 -2.63 3.72 12.58
N SER A 125 -2.33 3.07 13.72
CA SER A 125 -3.35 2.35 14.49
C SER A 125 -4.48 3.28 14.95
N GLU A 126 -4.14 4.42 15.52
CA GLU A 126 -5.11 5.43 15.99
C GLU A 126 -6.01 5.93 14.85
N HIS A 127 -5.42 6.20 13.67
CA HIS A 127 -6.17 6.61 12.48
C HIS A 127 -7.16 5.54 12.03
N LEU A 128 -6.78 4.27 12.08
CA LEU A 128 -7.66 3.14 11.70
C LEU A 128 -8.75 2.89 12.75
N GLU A 129 -8.46 3.07 14.03
CA GLU A 129 -9.44 2.96 15.12
C GLU A 129 -10.57 3.99 14.94
N GLN A 130 -10.21 5.23 14.59
CA GLN A 130 -11.15 6.33 14.36
C GLN A 130 -11.89 6.24 13.03
N ALA A 131 -11.41 5.45 12.07
CA ALA A 131 -12.04 5.33 10.76
C ALA A 131 -13.38 4.59 10.83
N GLU A 132 -14.40 5.13 10.16
CA GLU A 132 -15.72 4.50 10.05
C GLU A 132 -15.68 3.25 9.14
N GLY A 133 -16.62 2.33 9.37
CA GLY A 133 -16.83 1.14 8.55
C GLY A 133 -15.72 0.09 8.64
N ASP A 134 -15.66 -0.77 7.62
CA ASP A 134 -14.72 -1.90 7.50
C ASP A 134 -13.35 -1.46 6.91
N LYS A 135 -12.91 -0.24 7.24
CA LYS A 135 -11.60 0.23 6.79
C LYS A 135 -10.50 -0.54 7.52
N GLY A 136 -9.73 -1.32 6.75
CA GLY A 136 -8.56 -2.04 7.23
C GLY A 136 -7.34 -1.76 6.35
N LEU A 137 -6.17 -1.97 6.93
CA LEU A 137 -4.87 -1.84 6.28
C LEU A 137 -4.04 -3.10 6.53
N ARG A 138 -3.60 -3.74 5.44
CA ARG A 138 -2.76 -4.93 5.50
C ARG A 138 -1.33 -4.63 5.04
N PHE A 139 -0.36 -4.98 5.86
CA PHE A 139 1.04 -5.02 5.49
C PHE A 139 1.44 -6.44 5.11
N VAL A 140 2.11 -6.59 3.98
CA VAL A 140 2.69 -7.86 3.55
C VAL A 140 4.17 -7.65 3.28
N LEU A 141 5.00 -8.36 4.04
CA LEU A 141 6.45 -8.32 3.87
C LEU A 141 6.86 -9.55 3.05
N HIS A 142 7.29 -9.33 1.82
CA HIS A 142 7.78 -10.36 0.91
C HIS A 142 9.30 -10.29 0.84
N GLY A 143 9.97 -11.41 0.98
CA GLY A 143 11.42 -11.43 0.85
C GLY A 143 11.98 -12.77 0.44
N THR A 144 13.23 -12.71 -0.01
CA THR A 144 14.02 -13.88 -0.39
C THR A 144 15.23 -14.05 0.54
N PRO A 145 15.87 -15.23 0.55
CA PRO A 145 17.17 -15.40 1.18
C PRO A 145 18.21 -14.35 0.74
N ARG A 146 18.15 -13.87 -0.50
CA ARG A 146 19.05 -12.84 -1.04
C ARG A 146 18.99 -11.52 -0.27
N GLN A 147 17.82 -11.12 0.26
CA GLN A 147 17.70 -9.91 1.08
C GLN A 147 17.70 -10.19 2.57
N TRP A 148 16.89 -11.15 3.03
CA TRP A 148 16.68 -11.36 4.47
C TRP A 148 17.77 -12.20 5.13
N CYS A 149 18.59 -12.95 4.38
CA CYS A 149 19.69 -13.74 4.92
C CYS A 149 21.08 -13.18 4.56
N ASP A 150 21.15 -11.98 3.98
CA ASP A 150 22.41 -11.34 3.61
C ASP A 150 23.16 -10.84 4.85
N THR A 151 24.19 -11.57 5.27
CA THR A 151 24.99 -11.24 6.46
C THR A 151 25.74 -9.92 6.32
N ASN A 152 26.07 -9.49 5.10
CA ASN A 152 26.75 -8.22 4.85
C ASN A 152 25.80 -7.02 4.97
N ARG A 153 24.48 -7.27 4.86
CA ARG A 153 23.43 -6.26 4.96
C ARG A 153 22.38 -6.64 5.99
N SER A 154 22.85 -7.07 7.17
CA SER A 154 22.01 -7.56 8.27
C SER A 154 20.95 -6.56 8.74
N TRP A 155 21.18 -5.26 8.53
CA TRP A 155 20.20 -4.21 8.81
C TRP A 155 18.87 -4.42 8.09
N ILE A 156 18.86 -4.97 6.87
CA ILE A 156 17.63 -5.21 6.10
C ILE A 156 16.72 -6.16 6.88
N ARG A 157 17.26 -7.28 7.34
CA ARG A 157 16.53 -8.23 8.17
C ARG A 157 16.11 -7.59 9.49
N ASN A 158 17.03 -6.91 10.18
CA ASN A 158 16.77 -6.33 11.50
C ASN A 158 15.65 -5.27 11.47
N GLU A 159 15.66 -4.38 10.47
CA GLU A 159 14.62 -3.38 10.27
C GLU A 159 13.28 -4.03 9.91
N LYS A 160 13.29 -5.05 9.04
CA LYS A 160 12.11 -5.83 8.68
C LYS A 160 11.50 -6.53 9.90
N GLU A 161 12.30 -7.22 10.73
CA GLU A 161 11.82 -7.84 11.99
C GLU A 161 11.22 -6.78 12.92
N LYS A 162 11.89 -5.64 13.07
CA LYS A 162 11.41 -4.55 13.92
C LYS A 162 10.07 -4.00 13.42
N LEU A 163 9.92 -3.76 12.11
CA LEU A 163 8.65 -3.34 11.52
C LEU A 163 7.55 -4.38 11.77
N PHE A 164 7.83 -5.66 11.51
CA PHE A 164 6.86 -6.73 11.72
C PHE A 164 6.37 -6.77 13.17
N HIS A 165 7.28 -6.68 14.14
CA HIS A 165 6.94 -6.64 15.56
C HIS A 165 6.13 -5.40 15.95
N LEU A 166 6.49 -4.22 15.44
CA LEU A 166 5.72 -2.99 15.68
C LEU A 166 4.29 -3.14 15.17
N LEU A 167 4.11 -3.58 13.92
CA LEU A 167 2.79 -3.80 13.31
C LEU A 167 1.98 -4.87 14.04
N LYS A 168 2.60 -6.00 14.42
CA LYS A 168 1.94 -7.03 15.23
C LYS A 168 1.49 -6.49 16.59
N SER A 169 2.29 -5.64 17.22
CA SER A 169 1.99 -5.09 18.55
C SER A 169 0.76 -4.17 18.55
N VAL A 170 0.49 -3.49 17.44
CA VAL A 170 -0.67 -2.59 17.30
C VAL A 170 -1.89 -3.25 16.65
N THR A 171 -1.74 -4.44 16.08
CA THR A 171 -2.87 -5.22 15.48
C THR A 171 -4.04 -5.36 16.46
N GLN A 172 -3.75 -5.70 17.72
CA GLN A 172 -4.79 -5.84 18.76
C GLN A 172 -5.44 -4.51 19.15
N ARG A 173 -4.67 -3.41 19.17
CA ARG A 173 -5.19 -2.07 19.50
C ARG A 173 -6.17 -1.59 18.44
N SER A 174 -5.83 -1.83 17.17
CA SER A 174 -6.67 -1.47 16.02
C SER A 174 -7.98 -2.26 15.85
N GLY A 175 -8.34 -3.13 16.80
CA GLY A 175 -9.50 -4.01 16.67
C GLY A 175 -9.39 -5.00 15.50
N GLY A 176 -8.17 -5.32 15.06
CA GLY A 176 -7.91 -6.17 13.89
C GLY A 176 -7.96 -5.46 12.53
N LYS A 177 -8.19 -4.13 12.50
CA LYS A 177 -8.17 -3.33 11.27
C LYS A 177 -6.78 -3.23 10.65
N LEU A 178 -5.72 -3.23 11.46
CA LEU A 178 -4.35 -3.33 11.00
C LEU A 178 -3.89 -4.78 11.04
N GLN A 179 -3.40 -5.30 9.92
CA GLN A 179 -2.89 -6.66 9.81
C GLN A 179 -1.48 -6.68 9.23
N VAL A 180 -0.69 -7.68 9.63
CA VAL A 180 0.64 -7.91 9.07
C VAL A 180 0.90 -9.40 8.89
N CYS A 181 1.50 -9.76 7.75
CA CYS A 181 2.00 -11.09 7.46
C CYS A 181 3.33 -11.05 6.69
N GLU A 182 4.03 -12.18 6.68
CA GLU A 182 5.30 -12.35 5.99
C GLU A 182 5.18 -13.49 4.98
N ARG A 183 5.85 -13.32 3.83
CA ARG A 183 5.95 -14.33 2.79
C ARG A 183 7.42 -14.49 2.41
N PHE A 184 7.97 -15.67 2.70
CA PHE A 184 9.37 -15.99 2.42
C PHE A 184 9.47 -16.91 1.20
N TYR A 185 10.10 -16.40 0.15
CA TYR A 185 10.14 -17.06 -1.15
C TYR A 185 11.49 -17.68 -1.42
N LEU A 186 11.50 -18.77 -2.21
CA LEU A 186 12.73 -19.40 -2.71
C LEU A 186 13.68 -19.89 -1.59
N ALA A 187 13.12 -20.30 -0.45
CA ALA A 187 13.87 -20.68 0.74
C ALA A 187 14.77 -21.93 0.53
N ASP A 188 14.47 -22.73 -0.48
CA ASP A 188 15.17 -23.95 -0.87
C ASP A 188 16.43 -23.68 -1.72
N ARG A 189 16.68 -22.42 -2.12
CA ARG A 189 17.78 -22.04 -3.01
C ARG A 189 18.86 -21.25 -2.30
N ARG A 190 20.09 -21.35 -2.82
CA ARG A 190 21.20 -20.50 -2.39
C ARG A 190 20.94 -19.05 -2.81
N PRO A 191 21.23 -18.05 -1.95
CA PRO A 191 21.09 -16.64 -2.28
C PRO A 191 21.84 -16.24 -3.55
N ASP A 192 21.12 -15.74 -4.55
CA ASP A 192 21.68 -15.21 -5.79
C ASP A 192 20.93 -13.94 -6.24
N LEU A 193 21.47 -13.21 -7.23
CA LEU A 193 20.84 -11.99 -7.73
C LEU A 193 19.58 -12.27 -8.56
N GLN A 194 19.44 -13.44 -9.17
CA GLN A 194 18.28 -13.81 -9.97
C GLN A 194 17.02 -13.88 -9.10
N MET A 195 17.14 -14.43 -7.88
CA MET A 195 16.06 -14.48 -6.90
C MET A 195 15.43 -13.11 -6.62
N HIS A 196 16.22 -12.03 -6.68
CA HIS A 196 15.75 -10.66 -6.46
C HIS A 196 14.64 -10.29 -7.45
N PHE A 197 14.73 -10.73 -8.70
CA PHE A 197 13.73 -10.43 -9.73
C PHE A 197 12.68 -11.54 -9.84
N GLU A 198 13.07 -12.80 -9.65
CA GLU A 198 12.18 -13.97 -9.73
C GLU A 198 11.05 -13.92 -8.70
N ILE A 199 11.26 -13.26 -7.56
CA ILE A 199 10.19 -13.06 -6.57
C ILE A 199 8.96 -12.37 -7.16
N ILE A 200 9.12 -11.47 -8.15
CA ILE A 200 8.02 -10.72 -8.77
C ILE A 200 7.05 -11.68 -9.47
N GLU A 201 7.58 -12.72 -10.11
CA GLU A 201 6.80 -13.75 -10.81
C GLU A 201 6.10 -14.70 -9.84
N LYS A 202 6.62 -14.80 -8.60
CA LYS A 202 6.10 -15.66 -7.53
C LYS A 202 5.28 -14.88 -6.50
N LEU A 203 5.03 -13.60 -6.73
CA LEU A 203 4.25 -12.77 -5.83
C LEU A 203 2.85 -13.35 -5.70
N ASP A 204 2.56 -13.81 -4.49
CA ASP A 204 1.22 -14.16 -4.10
C ASP A 204 0.53 -12.85 -3.67
N ILE A 205 -0.62 -12.54 -4.26
CA ILE A 205 -1.45 -11.35 -3.96
C ILE A 205 -2.83 -11.80 -3.42
N SER A 206 -2.99 -13.09 -3.11
CA SER A 206 -4.19 -13.60 -2.43
C SER A 206 -4.29 -13.16 -0.97
#